data_AF-A0A0B8PJ87-F1
#
_entry.id   AF-A0A0B8PJ87-F1
#
_cell.length_a   1.000
_cell.length_b   1.000
_cell.length_c   1.000
_cell.angle_alpha   90.00
_cell.angle_beta   90.00
_cell.angle_gamma   90.00
#
_symmetry.space_group_name_H-M   'P 1'
#
loop_
_entity.id
_entity.type
_entity.pdbx_description
1 polymer ?
#
loop_
_entity_poly.entity_id
_entity_poly.type
_entity_poly.pdbx_seq_one_letter_code
_entity_poly.pdbx_strand_id
1 'polypeptide(L)'
;MVELQAKYSPKHSRIVNDLQTNGTLLNDKWCQFFKKHDFFVGLSIDGPEELHNHYRKNHAGRGTFDKTYRGAKLLKKHGVTFATLTCVNDVTSMQPLKLYRFLRDEIKPNQIQFIPVVDKSNSALNSQWSSNALTPSFQ
;
A
#
# COMPACT_ATOMS: atom_id res chain seq x y z
N MET A 1 -7.35 13.16 -18.69
CA MET A 1 -6.73 11.83 -18.86
C MET A 1 -7.75 10.77 -19.24
N VAL A 2 -8.73 10.42 -18.39
CA VAL A 2 -9.75 9.39 -18.70
C VAL A 2 -10.62 9.76 -19.91
N GLU A 3 -10.93 11.05 -20.11
CA GLU A 3 -11.65 11.52 -21.30
C GLU A 3 -10.88 11.24 -22.61
N LEU A 4 -9.56 11.37 -22.60
CA LEU A 4 -8.72 11.06 -23.76
C LEU A 4 -8.63 9.55 -23.97
N GLN A 5 -8.57 8.76 -22.89
CA GLN A 5 -8.64 7.30 -22.98
C GLN A 5 -9.94 6.87 -23.66
N ALA A 6 -11.08 7.44 -23.28
CA ALA A 6 -12.37 7.17 -23.92
C ALA A 6 -12.38 7.56 -25.41
N LYS A 7 -11.77 8.71 -25.75
CA LYS A 7 -11.71 9.20 -27.14
C LYS A 7 -10.81 8.36 -28.05
N TYR A 8 -9.70 7.84 -27.53
CA TYR A 8 -8.64 7.21 -28.32
C TYR A 8 -8.47 5.70 -28.04
N SER A 9 -9.38 5.08 -27.29
CA SER A 9 -9.32 3.64 -27.01
C SER A 9 -9.45 2.82 -28.31
N PRO A 10 -8.53 1.88 -28.59
CA PRO A 10 -8.66 0.98 -29.73
C PRO A 10 -9.90 0.09 -29.60
N LYS A 11 -10.56 -0.22 -30.73
CA LYS A 11 -11.87 -0.93 -30.79
C LYS A 11 -11.93 -2.27 -30.04
N HIS A 12 -10.80 -2.95 -29.87
CA HIS A 12 -10.72 -4.26 -29.23
C HIS A 12 -9.81 -4.27 -27.99
N SER A 13 -9.65 -3.11 -27.34
CA SER A 13 -8.81 -2.96 -26.16
C SER A 13 -9.62 -2.46 -24.97
N ARG A 14 -9.28 -2.94 -23.78
CA ARG A 14 -9.80 -2.42 -22.51
C ARG A 14 -8.69 -1.67 -21.80
N ILE A 15 -8.94 -0.42 -21.44
CA ILE A 15 -8.03 0.37 -20.61
C ILE A 15 -8.43 0.13 -19.16
N VAL A 16 -7.47 -0.28 -18.34
CA VAL A 16 -7.62 -0.42 -16.89
C VAL A 16 -6.72 0.63 -16.24
N ASN A 17 -7.21 1.27 -15.18
CA ASN A 17 -6.49 2.32 -14.49
C ASN A 17 -6.20 1.92 -13.05
N ASP A 18 -4.91 1.90 -12.72
CA ASP A 18 -4.44 1.63 -11.37
C ASP A 18 -3.73 2.87 -10.82
N LEU A 19 -3.96 3.17 -9.53
CA LEU A 19 -3.34 4.30 -8.85
C LEU A 19 -2.75 3.87 -7.52
N GLN A 20 -1.47 4.16 -7.29
CA GLN A 20 -0.86 4.01 -5.97
C GLN A 20 -0.84 5.35 -5.23
N THR A 21 -1.17 5.34 -3.93
CA THR A 21 -1.24 6.57 -3.13
C THR A 21 -0.97 6.30 -1.65
N ASN A 22 -0.41 7.30 -0.95
CA ASN A 22 -0.33 7.29 0.51
C ASN A 22 -1.68 7.59 1.19
N GLY A 23 -2.72 7.92 0.43
CA GLY A 23 -4.09 8.10 0.93
C GLY A 23 -4.36 9.38 1.73
N THR A 24 -3.33 10.15 2.09
CA THR A 24 -3.46 11.27 3.03
C THR A 24 -4.34 12.41 2.51
N LEU A 25 -4.44 12.57 1.19
CA LEU A 25 -5.24 13.59 0.50
C LEU A 25 -6.58 13.07 -0.04
N LEU A 26 -6.94 11.82 0.25
CA LEU A 26 -8.22 11.28 -0.18
C LEU A 26 -9.40 12.01 0.47
N ASN A 27 -10.42 12.25 -0.34
CA ASN A 27 -11.70 12.85 0.02
C ASN A 27 -12.82 12.20 -0.82
N ASP A 28 -14.08 12.55 -0.55
CA ASP A 28 -15.23 11.98 -1.26
C ASP A 28 -15.17 12.22 -2.78
N LYS A 29 -14.70 13.39 -3.24
CA LYS A 29 -14.60 13.70 -4.68
C LYS A 29 -13.65 12.75 -5.40
N TRP A 30 -12.49 12.48 -4.81
CA TRP A 30 -11.54 11.50 -5.34
C TRP A 30 -12.12 10.09 -5.35
N CYS A 31 -12.76 9.66 -4.26
CA CYS A 31 -13.30 8.31 -4.17
C CYS A 31 -14.46 8.09 -5.15
N GLN A 32 -15.32 9.09 -5.34
CA GLN A 32 -16.36 9.07 -6.38
C GLN A 32 -15.78 9.00 -7.78
N PHE A 33 -14.71 9.76 -8.05
CA PHE A 33 -14.00 9.70 -9.32
C PHE A 33 -13.41 8.31 -9.58
N PHE A 34 -12.72 7.72 -8.60
CA PHE A 34 -12.16 6.38 -8.73
C PHE A 34 -13.24 5.33 -8.95
N LYS A 35 -14.35 5.39 -8.20
CA LYS A 35 -15.45 4.45 -8.38
C LYS A 35 -16.10 4.58 -9.76
N LYS A 36 -16.34 5.81 -10.21
CA LYS A 36 -16.96 6.09 -11.51
C LYS A 36 -16.16 5.51 -12.69
N HIS A 37 -14.83 5.49 -12.56
CA HIS A 37 -13.93 5.06 -13.63
C HIS A 37 -13.27 3.70 -13.36
N ASP A 38 -13.79 2.94 -12.40
CA ASP A 38 -13.32 1.61 -12.02
C ASP A 38 -11.80 1.52 -11.78
N PHE A 39 -11.27 2.51 -11.06
CA PHE A 39 -9.86 2.51 -10.66
C PHE A 39 -9.60 1.45 -9.60
N PHE A 40 -8.49 0.73 -9.75
CA PHE A 40 -7.91 -0.06 -8.67
C PHE A 40 -6.92 0.81 -7.87
N VAL A 41 -7.12 0.94 -6.56
CA VAL A 41 -6.27 1.80 -5.72
C VAL A 41 -5.31 0.96 -4.88
N GLY A 42 -4.01 1.19 -5.04
CA GLY A 42 -2.99 0.69 -4.11
C GLY A 42 -2.76 1.70 -2.98
N LEU A 43 -3.29 1.42 -1.79
CA LEU A 43 -3.14 2.27 -0.61
C LEU A 43 -1.91 1.85 0.20
N SER A 44 -0.96 2.77 0.34
CA SER A 44 0.27 2.49 1.07
C SER A 44 0.07 2.58 2.59
N ILE A 45 0.07 1.43 3.28
CA ILE A 45 -0.16 1.33 4.74
C ILE A 45 0.61 0.15 5.34
N ASP A 46 1.47 0.43 6.33
CA ASP A 46 2.41 -0.56 6.88
C ASP A 46 1.96 -1.22 8.20
N GLY A 47 0.68 -1.08 8.57
CA GLY A 47 0.11 -1.69 9.79
C GLY A 47 -0.57 -0.69 10.73
N PRO A 48 -0.77 -1.08 12.01
CA PRO A 48 -1.22 -0.19 13.07
C PRO A 48 -0.34 1.07 13.20
N GLU A 49 -0.86 2.07 13.91
CA GLU A 49 -0.28 3.41 13.98
C GLU A 49 1.22 3.41 14.28
N GLU A 50 1.64 2.67 15.30
CA GLU A 50 3.03 2.60 15.74
C GLU A 50 3.97 2.00 14.68
N LEU A 51 3.50 1.02 13.90
CA LEU A 51 4.28 0.41 12.82
C LEU A 51 4.31 1.33 11.60
N HIS A 52 3.16 1.90 11.23
CA HIS A 52 3.04 2.80 10.09
C HIS A 52 3.87 4.08 10.28
N ASN A 53 3.68 4.75 11.42
CA ASN A 53 4.31 6.04 11.70
C ASN A 53 5.82 5.92 11.96
N HIS A 54 6.35 4.72 12.17
CA HIS A 54 7.79 4.51 12.35
C HIS A 54 8.58 5.09 11.16
N TYR A 55 8.19 4.70 9.93
CA TYR A 55 8.82 5.16 8.68
C TYR A 55 7.97 6.15 7.87
N ARG A 56 6.63 6.09 7.95
CA ARG A 56 5.75 6.98 7.18
C ARG A 56 5.45 8.25 7.95
N LYS A 57 6.37 9.20 7.81
CA LYS A 57 6.29 10.55 8.37
C LYS A 57 6.15 11.58 7.26
N ASN A 58 5.49 12.68 7.54
CA ASN A 58 5.47 13.84 6.64
C ASN A 58 6.78 14.64 6.77
N HIS A 59 6.93 15.71 5.96
CA HIS A 59 8.10 16.57 6.00
C HIS A 59 8.37 17.24 7.36
N ALA A 60 7.36 17.35 8.22
CA ALA A 60 7.50 17.86 9.59
C ALA A 60 7.79 16.75 10.62
N GLY A 61 8.11 15.53 10.17
CA GLY A 61 8.42 14.38 11.03
C GLY A 61 7.20 13.75 11.73
N ARG A 62 5.98 14.22 11.46
CA ARG A 62 4.77 13.69 12.10
C ARG A 62 4.23 12.48 11.33
N GLY A 63 3.72 11.50 12.06
CA GLY A 63 3.10 10.31 11.50
C GLY A 63 1.93 10.61 10.55
N THR A 64 1.71 9.75 9.57
CA THR A 64 0.64 9.90 8.57
C THR A 64 -0.55 8.96 8.77
N PHE A 65 -0.47 8.04 9.73
CA PHE A 65 -1.43 6.96 9.92
C PHE A 65 -2.89 7.44 9.92
N ASP A 66 -3.25 8.42 10.74
CA ASP A 66 -4.64 8.89 10.85
C ASP A 66 -5.23 9.32 9.50
N LYS A 67 -4.43 10.04 8.71
CA LYS A 67 -4.86 10.52 7.40
C LYS A 67 -4.99 9.36 6.40
N THR A 68 -4.04 8.44 6.41
CA THR A 68 -4.06 7.23 5.58
C THR A 68 -5.25 6.33 5.94
N TYR A 69 -5.48 6.09 7.23
CA TYR A 69 -6.57 5.26 7.75
C TYR A 69 -7.94 5.89 7.46
N ARG A 70 -8.07 7.22 7.58
CA ARG A 70 -9.25 7.96 7.07
C ARG A 70 -9.43 7.75 5.56
N GLY A 71 -8.35 7.77 4.79
CA GLY A 71 -8.36 7.46 3.36
C GLY A 71 -8.90 6.06 3.06
N ALA A 72 -8.44 5.03 3.79
CA ALA A 72 -8.95 3.66 3.68
C ALA A 72 -10.46 3.58 3.94
N LYS A 73 -10.94 4.25 5.00
CA LYS A 73 -12.38 4.33 5.31
C LYS A 73 -13.18 4.98 4.19
N LEU A 74 -12.65 6.01 3.54
CA LEU A 74 -13.30 6.67 2.40
C LEU A 74 -13.37 5.75 1.17
N LEU A 75 -12.28 5.06 0.82
CA LEU A 75 -12.28 4.09 -0.29
C LEU A 75 -13.37 3.03 -0.07
N LYS A 76 -13.44 2.50 1.15
CA LYS A 76 -14.46 1.52 1.54
C LYS A 76 -15.88 2.08 1.50
N LYS A 77 -16.09 3.29 2.05
CA LYS A 77 -17.40 3.98 2.05
C LYS A 77 -17.96 4.12 0.63
N HIS A 78 -17.11 4.42 -0.35
CA HIS A 78 -17.50 4.61 -1.76
C HIS A 78 -17.41 3.33 -2.60
N GLY A 79 -17.08 2.18 -2.00
CA GLY A 79 -16.99 0.90 -2.70
C GLY A 79 -15.90 0.86 -3.79
N VAL A 80 -14.82 1.63 -3.61
CA VAL A 80 -13.64 1.61 -4.50
C VAL A 80 -12.86 0.33 -4.22
N THR A 81 -12.51 -0.41 -5.27
CA THR A 81 -11.66 -1.59 -5.14
C THR A 81 -10.24 -1.17 -4.81
N PHE A 82 -9.66 -1.70 -3.73
CA PHE A 82 -8.33 -1.30 -3.31
C PHE A 82 -7.52 -2.43 -2.67
N ALA A 83 -6.19 -2.33 -2.81
CA ALA A 83 -5.22 -3.15 -2.12
C ALA A 83 -4.47 -2.34 -1.05
N THR A 84 -3.98 -3.03 -0.01
CA THR A 84 -2.93 -2.45 0.84
C THR A 84 -1.56 -2.78 0.29
N LEU A 85 -0.71 -1.77 0.17
CA LEU A 85 0.71 -1.89 -0.17
C LEU A 85 1.51 -1.71 1.13
N THR A 86 1.97 -2.81 1.70
CA THR A 86 2.59 -2.88 3.02
C THR A 86 4.07 -3.18 2.88
N CYS A 87 4.92 -2.23 3.26
CA CYS A 87 6.36 -2.47 3.32
C CYS A 87 6.68 -3.40 4.50
N VAL A 88 7.42 -4.48 4.23
CA VAL A 88 7.96 -5.38 5.26
C VAL A 88 9.41 -4.98 5.50
N ASN A 89 9.68 -4.45 6.69
CA ASN A 89 10.96 -3.94 7.17
C ASN A 89 11.36 -4.64 8.48
N ASP A 90 12.50 -4.22 9.05
CA ASP A 90 13.05 -4.69 10.33
C ASP A 90 12.09 -4.53 11.52
N VAL A 91 11.17 -3.56 11.50
CA VAL A 91 10.20 -3.34 12.59
C VAL A 91 8.91 -4.16 12.41
N THR A 92 8.34 -4.12 11.21
CA THR A 92 7.08 -4.81 10.86
C THR A 92 7.25 -6.33 10.83
N SER A 93 8.42 -6.82 10.43
CA SER A 93 8.76 -8.26 10.43
C SER A 93 8.79 -8.88 11.83
N MET A 94 8.98 -8.06 12.88
CA MET A 94 8.95 -8.51 14.28
C MET A 94 7.53 -8.67 14.83
N GLN A 95 6.51 -8.15 14.15
CA GLN A 95 5.11 -8.22 14.59
C GLN A 95 4.15 -8.66 13.46
N PRO A 96 4.43 -9.80 12.77
CA PRO A 96 3.74 -10.16 11.52
C PRO A 96 2.26 -10.50 11.74
N LEU A 97 1.91 -11.18 12.84
CA LEU A 97 0.51 -11.51 13.15
C LEU A 97 -0.32 -10.28 13.46
N LYS A 98 0.24 -9.30 14.19
CA LYS A 98 -0.43 -8.05 14.52
C LYS A 98 -0.65 -7.21 13.26
N LEU A 99 0.37 -7.11 12.42
CA LEU A 99 0.29 -6.47 11.11
C LEU A 99 -0.80 -7.11 10.25
N TYR A 100 -0.74 -8.43 10.07
CA TYR A 100 -1.69 -9.15 9.21
C TYR A 100 -3.13 -9.02 9.72
N ARG A 101 -3.37 -9.20 11.03
CA ARG A 101 -4.70 -9.03 11.63
C ARG A 101 -5.23 -7.61 11.43
N PHE A 102 -4.40 -6.59 11.62
CA PHE A 102 -4.81 -5.21 11.36
C PHE A 102 -5.23 -5.00 9.90
N LEU A 103 -4.43 -5.47 8.93
CA LEU A 103 -4.78 -5.34 7.52
C LEU A 103 -6.06 -6.10 7.17
N ARG A 104 -6.18 -7.35 7.63
CA ARG A 104 -7.33 -8.22 7.34
C ARG A 104 -8.60 -7.77 8.04
N ASP A 105 -8.52 -7.39 9.32
CA ASP A 105 -9.68 -7.19 10.20
C ASP A 105 -10.09 -5.73 10.33
N GLU A 106 -9.15 -4.79 10.29
CA GLU A 106 -9.46 -3.36 10.43
C GLU A 106 -9.58 -2.66 9.07
N ILE A 107 -8.59 -2.85 8.20
CA ILE A 107 -8.60 -2.23 6.86
C ILE A 107 -9.58 -2.95 5.92
N LYS A 108 -9.57 -4.28 5.94
CA LYS A 108 -10.41 -5.15 5.07
C LYS A 108 -10.29 -4.77 3.58
N PRO A 109 -9.08 -4.72 2.99
CA PRO A 109 -8.90 -4.43 1.57
C PRO A 109 -9.36 -5.61 0.71
N ASN A 110 -9.49 -5.39 -0.60
CA ASN A 110 -9.75 -6.47 -1.56
C ASN A 110 -8.52 -7.37 -1.76
N GLN A 111 -7.32 -6.81 -1.56
CA GLN A 111 -6.06 -7.53 -1.69
C GLN A 111 -5.04 -6.97 -0.68
N ILE A 112 -4.18 -7.85 -0.16
CA ILE A 112 -3.05 -7.48 0.69
C ILE A 112 -1.76 -7.78 -0.08
N GLN A 113 -0.92 -6.77 -0.29
CA GLN A 113 0.39 -6.91 -0.91
C GLN A 113 1.49 -6.57 0.10
N PHE A 114 2.40 -7.52 0.32
CA PHE A 114 3.61 -7.30 1.09
C PHE A 114 4.79 -6.99 0.15
N ILE A 115 5.54 -5.94 0.45
CA ILE A 115 6.68 -5.47 -0.33
C ILE A 115 7.91 -5.55 0.58
N PRO A 116 8.79 -6.55 0.43
CA PRO A 116 10.01 -6.64 1.21
C PRO A 116 10.90 -5.40 0.95
N VAL A 117 11.25 -4.68 2.01
CA VAL A 117 12.27 -3.64 1.95
C VAL A 117 13.61 -4.35 2.04
N VAL A 118 14.28 -4.46 0.90
CA VAL A 118 15.66 -4.93 0.84
C VAL A 118 16.57 -3.74 1.11
N ASP A 119 17.32 -3.82 2.20
CA ASP A 119 18.33 -2.82 2.49
C ASP A 119 19.45 -2.94 1.46
N LYS A 120 20.02 -1.81 1.03
CA LYS A 120 21.24 -1.82 0.19
C LYS A 120 22.50 -2.07 1.03
N SER A 121 22.40 -2.76 2.16
CA SER A 121 23.58 -3.25 2.86
C SER A 121 24.19 -4.39 2.02
N ASN A 122 25.18 -4.04 1.20
CA ASN A 122 25.91 -4.88 0.24
C ASN A 122 25.17 -5.26 -1.06
N SER A 123 24.70 -4.27 -1.84
CA SER A 123 24.80 -4.44 -3.31
C SER A 123 26.26 -4.30 -3.69
N ALA A 124 27.03 -5.34 -3.41
CA ALA A 124 28.36 -5.41 -3.92
C ALA A 124 28.23 -5.49 -5.45
N LEU A 125 28.96 -4.63 -6.15
CA LEU A 125 29.51 -5.00 -7.46
C LEU A 125 30.43 -6.25 -7.37
N ASN A 126 30.50 -6.93 -6.20
CA ASN A 126 31.12 -8.22 -5.97
C ASN A 126 30.10 -9.22 -5.41
N SER A 127 29.51 -10.01 -6.31
CA SER A 127 28.59 -11.14 -6.11
C SER A 127 28.84 -12.04 -4.89
N GLN A 128 28.53 -11.61 -3.67
CA GLN A 128 28.40 -12.49 -2.50
C GLN A 128 27.19 -12.10 -1.67
N TRP A 129 26.19 -12.98 -1.71
CA TRP A 129 25.00 -12.92 -0.88
C TRP A 129 25.39 -13.06 0.59
N SER A 130 24.95 -12.15 1.46
CA SER A 130 25.12 -12.30 2.90
C SER A 130 24.20 -13.42 3.40
N SER A 131 24.77 -14.42 4.06
CA SER A 131 24.07 -15.60 4.57
C SER A 131 23.22 -15.36 5.82
N ASN A 132 22.93 -14.10 6.17
CA ASN A 132 22.08 -13.76 7.33
C ASN A 132 20.59 -13.74 6.99
N ALA A 133 20.17 -14.59 6.05
CA ALA A 133 18.78 -15.00 6.01
C ALA A 133 18.52 -15.83 7.27
N LEU A 134 17.87 -15.21 8.26
CA LEU A 134 17.29 -15.89 9.40
C LEU A 134 16.43 -17.05 8.87
N THR A 135 16.98 -18.26 8.91
CA THR A 135 16.22 -19.48 8.75
C THR A 135 15.25 -19.55 9.92
N PRO A 136 13.92 -19.60 9.70
CA PRO A 136 13.01 -19.88 10.78
C PRO A 136 13.26 -21.33 11.19
N SER A 137 13.80 -21.54 12.39
CA SER A 137 13.77 -22.83 13.05
C SER A 137 12.33 -23.10 13.45
N PHE A 138 11.61 -23.90 12.64
CA PHE A 138 10.40 -24.55 13.10
C PHE A 138 10.84 -25.65 14.08
N GLN A 139 10.51 -25.48 15.37
CA GLN A 139 10.41 -26.59 16.31
C GLN A 139 9.03 -27.23 16.19
#